data_AF-A0A8T6DZ09-F1
#
_entry.id   AF-A0A8T6DZ09-F1
#
_cell.length_a   1.000
_cell.length_b   1.000
_cell.length_c   1.000
_cell.angle_alpha   90.00
_cell.angle_beta   90.00
_cell.angle_gamma   90.00
#
_symmetry.space_group_name_H-M   'P 1'
#
loop_
_entity.id
_entity.type
_entity.pdbx_description
1 polymer ?
#
loop_
_entity_poly.entity_id
_entity_poly.type
_entity_poly.pdbx_seq_one_letter_code
_entity_poly.pdbx_strand_id
1 'polypeptide(L)'
;MASWKTAGKTHSQLLDDVGTDMAFISPRPYSLMHSEKPDKIVHWFCEANNNAIALAVQNEPDRFRGVAGLPQCDGAPVTDTFEEIDRCINDLGFIGIMINPDPSEGQHTTPTMGEEYWYPLYEKMEQEDIPALIHPASCKDLRESFHNHFITEESIAILSLAKSTVFDDFPNLKIIMSHGGGSIPYQIGRWRARMRGANGEETFDRHVKNLYYDTCLYNQESLELLFK
;
A
#
# COMPACT_ATOMS: atom_id res chain seq x y z
N MET A 1 6.01 -24.80 -2.57
CA MET A 1 5.23 -25.97 -2.12
C MET A 1 4.47 -25.58 -0.87
N ALA A 2 3.15 -25.46 -0.91
CA ALA A 2 2.36 -25.24 0.31
C ALA A 2 2.55 -26.46 1.23
N SER A 3 3.04 -26.23 2.45
CA SER A 3 3.24 -27.34 3.39
C SER A 3 1.87 -27.85 3.83
N TRP A 4 1.66 -29.16 3.78
CA TRP A 4 0.44 -29.82 4.26
C TRP A 4 0.13 -29.56 5.74
N LYS A 5 1.04 -28.92 6.49
CA LYS A 5 0.86 -28.58 7.92
C LYS A 5 -0.19 -27.50 8.17
N THR A 6 -0.56 -26.70 7.17
CA THR A 6 -1.57 -25.63 7.30
C THR A 6 -2.93 -26.01 6.71
N ALA A 7 -3.05 -27.18 6.08
CA ALA A 7 -4.29 -27.62 5.47
C ALA A 7 -5.38 -27.83 6.55
N GLY A 8 -6.50 -27.11 6.40
CA GLY A 8 -7.65 -27.20 7.30
C GLY A 8 -7.59 -26.32 8.55
N LYS A 9 -6.51 -25.55 8.76
CA LYS A 9 -6.49 -24.53 9.82
C LYS A 9 -7.27 -23.29 9.39
N THR A 10 -8.01 -22.70 10.33
CA THR A 10 -8.58 -21.35 10.15
C THR A 10 -7.46 -20.31 10.13
N HIS A 11 -7.74 -19.10 9.63
CA HIS A 11 -6.76 -18.02 9.64
C HIS A 11 -6.27 -17.72 11.07
N SER A 12 -7.17 -17.65 12.04
CA SER A 12 -6.81 -17.36 13.44
C SER A 12 -5.94 -18.44 14.08
N GLN A 13 -6.15 -19.71 13.73
CA GLN A 13 -5.24 -20.79 14.18
C GLN A 13 -3.83 -20.64 13.60
N LEU A 14 -3.70 -20.12 12.37
CA LEU A 14 -2.39 -19.81 11.80
C LEU A 14 -1.73 -18.62 12.50
N LEU A 15 -2.51 -17.64 12.95
CA LEU A 15 -2.00 -16.53 13.76
C LEU A 15 -1.51 -17.02 15.13
N ASP A 16 -2.25 -17.93 15.78
CA ASP A 16 -1.86 -18.53 17.06
C ASP A 16 -0.52 -19.29 16.95
N ASP A 17 -0.30 -20.03 15.86
CA ASP A 17 0.93 -20.79 15.63
C ASP A 17 2.19 -19.90 15.59
N VAL A 18 2.04 -18.62 15.23
CA VAL A 18 3.14 -17.66 15.09
C VAL A 18 3.11 -16.55 16.14
N GLY A 19 2.19 -16.62 17.10
CA GLY A 19 2.07 -15.65 18.20
C GLY A 19 1.53 -14.28 17.77
N THR A 20 0.66 -14.23 16.75
CA THR A 20 0.01 -12.99 16.31
C THR A 20 -1.38 -12.87 16.94
N ASP A 21 -1.59 -11.83 17.76
CA ASP A 21 -2.86 -11.60 18.44
C ASP A 21 -3.95 -11.09 17.47
N MET A 22 -3.58 -10.13 16.62
CA MET A 22 -4.50 -9.46 15.69
C MET A 22 -3.86 -9.28 14.31
N ALA A 23 -4.67 -9.46 13.26
CA ALA A 23 -4.27 -9.20 11.88
C ALA A 23 -5.13 -8.12 11.24
N PHE A 24 -4.49 -7.18 10.56
CA PHE A 24 -5.16 -6.23 9.69
C PHE A 24 -5.23 -6.88 8.31
N ILE A 25 -6.44 -7.23 7.88
CA ILE A 25 -6.67 -8.01 6.67
C ILE A 25 -7.16 -7.11 5.54
N SER A 26 -6.57 -7.28 4.36
CA SER A 26 -6.87 -6.55 3.13
C SER A 26 -7.09 -7.51 1.97
N PRO A 27 -7.61 -7.04 0.82
CA PRO A 27 -7.68 -7.86 -0.38
C PRO A 27 -6.29 -8.30 -0.83
N ARG A 28 -6.21 -9.43 -1.53
CA ARG A 28 -4.94 -9.91 -2.07
C ARG A 28 -4.47 -8.98 -3.20
N PRO A 29 -3.34 -8.25 -3.07
CA PRO A 29 -3.06 -7.09 -3.94
C PRO A 29 -2.99 -7.43 -5.43
N TYR A 30 -2.30 -8.50 -5.81
CA TYR A 30 -2.19 -8.89 -7.23
C TYR A 30 -3.52 -9.33 -7.86
N SER A 31 -4.58 -9.56 -7.06
CA SER A 31 -5.90 -9.95 -7.57
C SER A 31 -6.81 -8.76 -7.85
N LEU A 32 -6.37 -7.52 -7.59
CA LEU A 32 -7.23 -6.34 -7.67
C LEU A 32 -7.57 -5.86 -9.08
N MET A 33 -6.85 -6.34 -10.11
CA MET A 33 -7.27 -6.19 -11.52
C MET A 33 -7.50 -4.73 -11.97
N HIS A 34 -6.75 -3.76 -11.41
CA HIS A 34 -6.94 -2.32 -11.61
C HIS A 34 -6.90 -1.84 -13.06
N SER A 35 -6.25 -2.60 -13.95
CA SER A 35 -6.18 -2.28 -15.39
C SER A 35 -7.23 -3.00 -16.24
N GLU A 36 -8.11 -3.81 -15.64
CA GLU A 36 -9.15 -4.55 -16.37
C GLU A 36 -10.32 -3.65 -16.82
N LYS A 37 -10.94 -4.01 -17.94
CA LYS A 37 -12.04 -3.23 -18.54
C LYS A 37 -13.26 -4.12 -18.83
N PRO A 38 -14.49 -3.58 -18.74
CA PRO A 38 -14.83 -2.23 -18.28
C PRO A 38 -14.55 -2.05 -16.79
N ASP A 39 -14.25 -0.80 -16.37
CA ASP A 39 -13.89 -0.43 -14.98
C ASP A 39 -14.85 -0.99 -13.93
N LYS A 40 -16.13 -1.10 -14.29
CA LYS A 40 -17.16 -1.69 -13.43
C LYS A 40 -16.82 -3.08 -12.89
N ILE A 41 -16.02 -3.88 -13.62
CA ILE A 41 -15.53 -5.19 -13.14
C ILE A 41 -14.62 -5.01 -11.92
N VAL A 42 -13.72 -4.02 -11.97
CA VAL A 42 -12.81 -3.67 -10.87
C VAL A 42 -13.60 -3.23 -9.65
N HIS A 43 -14.59 -2.35 -9.84
CA HIS A 43 -15.48 -1.91 -8.76
C HIS A 43 -16.22 -3.08 -8.08
N TRP A 44 -16.88 -3.94 -8.85
CA TRP A 44 -17.60 -5.09 -8.31
C TRP A 44 -16.69 -6.08 -7.59
N PHE A 45 -15.50 -6.33 -8.15
CA PHE A 45 -14.53 -7.22 -7.52
C PHE A 45 -14.02 -6.63 -6.20
N CYS A 46 -13.69 -5.35 -6.17
CA CYS A 46 -13.25 -4.64 -4.97
C CYS A 46 -14.32 -4.68 -3.87
N GLU A 47 -15.56 -4.33 -4.20
CA GLU A 47 -16.70 -4.35 -3.29
C GLU A 47 -16.91 -5.76 -2.69
N ALA A 48 -16.85 -6.79 -3.54
CA ALA A 48 -17.00 -8.18 -3.10
C ALA A 48 -15.88 -8.61 -2.12
N ASN A 49 -14.63 -8.19 -2.37
CA ASN A 49 -13.52 -8.47 -1.46
C ASN A 49 -13.71 -7.75 -0.12
N ASN A 50 -14.05 -6.46 -0.15
CA ASN A 50 -14.30 -5.67 1.06
C ASN A 50 -15.47 -6.26 1.87
N ASN A 51 -16.54 -6.71 1.21
CA ASN A 51 -17.65 -7.39 1.88
C ASN A 51 -17.21 -8.71 2.55
N ALA A 52 -16.37 -9.50 1.88
CA ALA A 52 -15.84 -10.74 2.46
C ALA A 52 -14.93 -10.47 3.67
N ILE A 53 -14.13 -9.41 3.63
CA ILE A 53 -13.29 -8.96 4.75
C ILE A 53 -14.16 -8.48 5.92
N ALA A 54 -15.20 -7.70 5.65
CA ALA A 54 -16.13 -7.25 6.68
C ALA A 54 -16.80 -8.42 7.39
N LEU A 55 -17.22 -9.46 6.65
CA LEU A 55 -17.74 -10.70 7.23
C LEU A 55 -16.71 -11.42 8.10
N ALA A 56 -15.45 -11.48 7.69
CA ALA A 56 -14.38 -12.06 8.50
C ALA A 56 -14.16 -11.28 9.81
N VAL A 57 -14.15 -9.94 9.74
CA VAL A 57 -14.06 -9.06 10.92
C VAL A 57 -15.26 -9.24 11.85
N GLN A 58 -16.47 -9.34 11.31
CA GLN A 58 -17.69 -9.56 12.12
C GLN A 58 -17.68 -10.93 12.82
N ASN A 59 -17.12 -11.96 12.17
CA ASN A 59 -17.05 -13.30 12.76
C ASN A 59 -15.99 -13.41 13.87
N GLU A 60 -14.87 -12.70 13.75
CA GLU A 60 -13.78 -12.73 14.74
C GLU A 60 -13.24 -11.31 15.04
N PRO A 61 -14.06 -10.45 15.68
CA PRO A 61 -13.76 -9.03 15.87
C PRO A 61 -12.61 -8.78 16.85
N ASP A 62 -12.21 -9.76 17.66
CA ASP A 62 -11.04 -9.63 18.52
C ASP A 62 -9.74 -10.04 17.81
N ARG A 63 -9.83 -10.65 16.61
CA ARG A 63 -8.69 -11.15 15.83
C ARG A 63 -8.42 -10.35 14.57
N PHE A 64 -9.43 -9.69 13.99
CA PHE A 64 -9.30 -9.01 12.70
C PHE A 64 -9.71 -7.55 12.70
N ARG A 65 -9.03 -6.75 11.88
CA ARG A 65 -9.48 -5.42 11.44
C ARG A 65 -9.39 -5.35 9.92
N GLY A 66 -10.33 -4.66 9.27
CA GLY A 66 -10.35 -4.52 7.83
C GLY A 66 -9.52 -3.34 7.34
N VAL A 67 -8.83 -3.53 6.21
CA VAL A 67 -8.17 -2.47 5.43
C VAL A 67 -8.75 -2.53 4.01
N ALA A 68 -9.28 -1.41 3.53
CA ALA A 68 -10.06 -1.38 2.30
C ALA A 68 -9.16 -1.57 1.07
N GLY A 69 -9.54 -2.47 0.17
CA GLY A 69 -9.13 -2.31 -1.22
C GLY A 69 -9.88 -1.13 -1.83
N LEU A 70 -9.23 -0.44 -2.77
CA LEU A 70 -9.84 0.65 -3.53
C LEU A 70 -10.10 0.20 -4.96
N PRO A 71 -11.22 0.60 -5.59
CA PRO A 71 -11.50 0.30 -6.98
C PRO A 71 -10.72 1.25 -7.91
N GLN A 72 -9.40 1.29 -7.77
CA GLN A 72 -8.54 2.12 -8.61
C GLN A 72 -8.57 1.58 -10.05
N CYS A 73 -8.94 2.42 -11.01
CA CYS A 73 -9.00 2.03 -12.42
C CYS A 73 -7.96 2.79 -13.23
N ASP A 74 -7.21 2.09 -14.09
CA ASP A 74 -6.24 2.74 -14.97
C ASP A 74 -6.91 3.83 -15.84
N GLY A 75 -6.33 5.03 -15.81
CA GLY A 75 -6.82 6.23 -16.51
C GLY A 75 -8.02 6.93 -15.85
N ALA A 76 -8.52 6.42 -14.73
CA ALA A 76 -9.60 7.06 -13.96
C ALA A 76 -9.04 8.02 -12.90
N PRO A 77 -9.80 9.05 -12.47
CA PRO A 77 -9.41 9.88 -11.35
C PRO A 77 -9.49 9.11 -10.03
N VAL A 78 -8.59 9.40 -9.09
CA VAL A 78 -8.59 8.77 -7.74
C VAL A 78 -9.89 9.01 -6.97
N THR A 79 -10.63 10.08 -7.32
CA THR A 79 -11.92 10.43 -6.71
C THR A 79 -13.00 9.38 -6.94
N ASP A 80 -12.87 8.54 -7.98
CA ASP A 80 -13.82 7.45 -8.25
C ASP A 80 -13.80 6.36 -7.17
N THR A 81 -12.79 6.38 -6.27
CA THR A 81 -12.70 5.48 -5.13
C THR A 81 -13.44 5.97 -3.89
N PHE A 82 -13.88 7.22 -3.84
CA PHE A 82 -14.31 7.87 -2.59
C PHE A 82 -15.57 7.27 -2.00
N GLU A 83 -16.54 6.87 -2.82
CA GLU A 83 -17.76 6.21 -2.33
C GLU A 83 -17.42 4.89 -1.61
N GLU A 84 -16.44 4.14 -2.11
CA GLU A 84 -16.01 2.89 -1.47
C GLU A 84 -15.16 3.14 -0.23
N ILE A 85 -14.37 4.22 -0.19
CA ILE A 85 -13.68 4.66 1.03
C ILE A 85 -14.72 4.99 2.11
N ASP A 86 -15.72 5.82 1.78
CA ASP A 86 -16.76 6.22 2.72
C ASP A 86 -17.50 5.02 3.27
N ARG A 87 -17.90 4.08 2.40
CA ARG A 87 -18.57 2.85 2.81
C ARG A 87 -17.68 1.99 3.70
N CYS A 88 -16.42 1.78 3.35
CA CYS A 88 -15.52 0.93 4.13
C CYS A 88 -15.21 1.51 5.51
N ILE A 89 -14.94 2.81 5.60
CA ILE A 89 -14.58 3.46 6.86
C ILE A 89 -15.83 3.67 7.73
N ASN A 90 -16.89 4.27 7.18
CA ASN A 90 -18.04 4.71 7.98
C ASN A 90 -19.06 3.58 8.22
N ASP A 91 -19.28 2.69 7.25
CA ASP A 91 -20.30 1.65 7.37
C ASP A 91 -19.71 0.30 7.81
N LEU A 92 -18.53 -0.07 7.30
CA LEU A 92 -17.89 -1.36 7.61
C LEU A 92 -16.88 -1.29 8.77
N GLY A 93 -16.50 -0.10 9.22
CA GLY A 93 -15.57 0.10 10.33
C GLY A 93 -14.13 -0.31 10.00
N PHE A 94 -13.72 -0.22 8.73
CA PHE A 94 -12.34 -0.46 8.33
C PHE A 94 -11.44 0.65 8.88
N ILE A 95 -10.18 0.33 9.13
CA ILE A 95 -9.23 1.19 9.85
C ILE A 95 -8.16 1.81 8.95
N GLY A 96 -8.29 1.66 7.64
CA GLY A 96 -7.32 2.13 6.67
C GLY A 96 -7.67 1.67 5.26
N ILE A 97 -6.86 2.13 4.31
CA ILE A 97 -7.01 1.85 2.88
C ILE A 97 -5.73 1.26 2.32
N MET A 98 -5.83 0.59 1.17
CA MET A 98 -4.69 0.09 0.42
C MET A 98 -4.64 0.78 -0.94
N ILE A 99 -3.52 1.44 -1.22
CA ILE A 99 -3.28 2.18 -2.46
C ILE A 99 -2.28 1.41 -3.30
N ASN A 100 -2.67 1.07 -4.51
CA ASN A 100 -1.76 0.66 -5.56
C ASN A 100 -1.14 1.91 -6.19
N PRO A 101 0.19 2.14 -6.09
CA PRO A 101 0.85 3.29 -6.70
C PRO A 101 0.87 3.23 -8.23
N ASP A 102 0.65 2.05 -8.82
CA ASP A 102 0.53 1.88 -10.28
C ASP A 102 -0.72 1.05 -10.67
N PRO A 103 -1.92 1.66 -10.72
CA PRO A 103 -3.14 1.06 -11.26
C PRO A 103 -3.04 0.58 -12.71
N SER A 104 -2.02 1.03 -13.45
CA SER A 104 -1.81 0.63 -14.85
C SER A 104 -1.11 -0.72 -15.01
N GLU A 105 -0.64 -1.30 -13.91
CA GLU A 105 -0.02 -2.63 -13.86
C GLU A 105 1.20 -2.74 -14.80
N GLY A 106 2.13 -1.79 -14.71
CA GLY A 106 3.37 -1.75 -15.50
C GLY A 106 3.24 -1.09 -16.87
N GLN A 107 2.12 -0.41 -17.16
CA GLN A 107 1.98 0.40 -18.38
C GLN A 107 2.45 1.86 -18.18
N HIS A 108 2.73 2.25 -16.94
CA HIS A 108 3.25 3.55 -16.53
C HIS A 108 2.42 4.74 -17.02
N THR A 109 1.10 4.59 -17.04
CA THR A 109 0.15 5.66 -17.41
C THR A 109 -0.33 6.49 -16.23
N THR A 110 -0.14 5.99 -15.00
CA THR A 110 -0.54 6.72 -13.78
C THR A 110 0.60 7.63 -13.31
N PRO A 111 0.31 8.91 -12.94
CA PRO A 111 1.30 9.80 -12.34
C PRO A 111 1.90 9.24 -11.06
N THR A 112 3.12 9.64 -10.73
CA THR A 112 3.78 9.18 -9.50
C THR A 112 3.19 9.85 -8.25
N MET A 113 3.31 9.19 -7.09
CA MET A 113 2.62 9.59 -5.85
C MET A 113 2.94 11.00 -5.32
N GLY A 114 4.02 11.63 -5.76
CA GLY A 114 4.36 13.02 -5.43
C GLY A 114 3.64 14.08 -6.27
N GLU A 115 2.82 13.68 -7.25
CA GLU A 115 2.15 14.60 -8.19
C GLU A 115 0.70 14.91 -7.76
N GLU A 116 0.19 16.08 -8.19
CA GLU A 116 -1.14 16.61 -7.81
C GLU A 116 -2.31 15.68 -8.13
N TYR A 117 -2.15 14.73 -9.07
CA TYR A 117 -3.15 13.70 -9.36
C TYR A 117 -3.62 12.96 -8.08
N TRP A 118 -2.73 12.75 -7.11
CA TRP A 118 -3.02 12.04 -5.86
C TRP A 118 -3.54 12.93 -4.73
N TYR A 119 -3.44 14.26 -4.85
CA TYR A 119 -3.79 15.20 -3.78
C TYR A 119 -5.23 15.05 -3.26
N PRO A 120 -6.25 14.84 -4.11
CA PRO A 120 -7.61 14.61 -3.61
C PRO A 120 -7.70 13.40 -2.66
N LEU A 121 -6.94 12.34 -2.94
CA LEU A 121 -6.92 11.16 -2.08
C LEU A 121 -6.21 11.43 -0.75
N TYR A 122 -5.12 12.20 -0.77
CA TYR A 122 -4.43 12.62 0.46
C TYR A 122 -5.28 13.54 1.33
N GLU A 123 -6.00 14.49 0.72
CA GLU A 123 -6.97 15.32 1.42
C GLU A 123 -8.06 14.47 2.08
N LYS A 124 -8.61 13.49 1.35
CA LYS A 124 -9.60 12.54 1.88
C LYS A 124 -9.03 11.72 3.05
N MET A 125 -7.79 11.25 2.94
CA MET A 125 -7.12 10.51 4.02
C MET A 125 -6.95 11.34 5.29
N GLU A 126 -6.55 12.61 5.19
CA GLU A 126 -6.43 13.50 6.35
C GLU A 126 -7.80 13.84 6.94
N GLN A 127 -8.82 14.08 6.11
CA GLN A 127 -10.19 14.36 6.56
C GLN A 127 -10.77 13.23 7.40
N GLU A 128 -10.52 11.97 6.99
CA GLU A 128 -10.99 10.78 7.70
C GLU A 128 -10.02 10.29 8.80
N ASP A 129 -8.82 10.90 8.90
CA ASP A 129 -7.71 10.49 9.77
C ASP A 129 -7.30 9.00 9.62
N ILE A 130 -7.26 8.50 8.38
CA ILE A 130 -6.97 7.10 8.07
C ILE A 130 -5.58 6.88 7.47
N PRO A 131 -4.88 5.78 7.81
CA PRO A 131 -3.64 5.39 7.17
C PRO A 131 -3.87 4.70 5.81
N ALA A 132 -2.90 4.83 4.92
CA ALA A 132 -2.83 4.04 3.69
C ALA A 132 -1.63 3.09 3.69
N LEU A 133 -1.87 1.83 3.36
CA LEU A 133 -0.83 0.88 2.97
C LEU A 133 -0.56 1.03 1.47
N ILE A 134 0.66 1.40 1.10
CA ILE A 134 1.11 1.38 -0.30
C ILE A 134 1.51 -0.05 -0.62
N HIS A 135 0.75 -0.68 -1.49
CA HIS A 135 1.01 -2.04 -1.94
C HIS A 135 0.72 -2.15 -3.44
N PRO A 136 1.76 -2.39 -4.27
CA PRO A 136 1.55 -2.57 -5.69
C PRO A 136 0.75 -3.83 -6.01
N ALA A 137 0.05 -3.83 -7.14
CA ALA A 137 -0.82 -4.93 -7.56
C ALA A 137 -0.17 -5.76 -8.69
N SER A 138 -0.98 -6.38 -9.56
CA SER A 138 -0.47 -7.16 -10.67
C SER A 138 0.41 -6.32 -11.61
N CYS A 139 1.27 -7.02 -12.37
CA CYS A 139 2.09 -6.42 -13.40
C CYS A 139 1.82 -7.16 -14.72
N LYS A 140 1.53 -6.40 -15.77
CA LYS A 140 1.32 -6.86 -17.14
C LYS A 140 2.55 -6.66 -18.03
N ASP A 141 3.60 -6.01 -17.54
CA ASP A 141 4.88 -5.97 -18.25
C ASP A 141 5.52 -7.37 -18.23
N LEU A 142 5.70 -7.95 -19.43
CA LEU A 142 6.33 -9.26 -19.60
C LEU A 142 7.81 -9.29 -19.22
N ARG A 143 8.45 -8.11 -19.08
CA ARG A 143 9.85 -7.98 -18.66
C ARG A 143 10.01 -7.98 -17.15
N GLU A 144 8.97 -7.63 -16.40
CA GLU A 144 9.02 -7.48 -14.95
C GLU A 144 8.22 -8.59 -14.27
N SER A 145 8.87 -9.33 -13.37
CA SER A 145 8.13 -10.28 -12.55
C SER A 145 7.27 -9.54 -11.53
N PHE A 146 6.13 -10.10 -11.13
CA PHE A 146 5.25 -9.46 -10.14
C PHE A 146 5.98 -9.12 -8.82
N HIS A 147 6.93 -9.95 -8.38
CA HIS A 147 7.74 -9.66 -7.19
C HIS A 147 8.65 -8.46 -7.39
N ASN A 148 9.28 -8.34 -8.56
CA ASN A 148 10.12 -7.18 -8.86
C ASN A 148 9.26 -5.91 -8.96
N HIS A 149 8.08 -6.01 -9.57
CA HIS A 149 7.16 -4.89 -9.71
C HIS A 149 6.78 -4.27 -8.36
N PHE A 150 6.53 -5.09 -7.33
CA PHE A 150 6.28 -4.60 -5.98
C PHE A 150 7.43 -3.71 -5.48
N ILE A 151 8.65 -4.24 -5.54
CA ILE A 151 9.86 -3.55 -5.06
C ILE A 151 10.13 -2.27 -5.88
N THR A 152 9.91 -2.33 -7.20
CA THR A 152 10.09 -1.20 -8.12
C THR A 152 9.12 -0.07 -7.79
N GLU A 153 7.82 -0.36 -7.75
CA GLU A 153 6.78 0.66 -7.58
C GLU A 153 6.79 1.27 -6.17
N GLU A 154 7.10 0.50 -5.13
CA GLU A 154 7.33 1.06 -3.79
C GLU A 154 8.51 2.01 -3.76
N SER A 155 9.61 1.66 -4.43
CA SER A 155 10.78 2.53 -4.53
C SER A 155 10.45 3.81 -5.30
N ILE A 156 9.68 3.72 -6.39
CA ILE A 156 9.23 4.87 -7.17
C ILE A 156 8.33 5.77 -6.32
N ALA A 157 7.36 5.21 -5.61
CA ALA A 157 6.45 5.95 -4.73
C ALA A 157 7.22 6.72 -3.66
N ILE A 158 8.14 6.07 -2.93
CA ILE A 158 8.97 6.73 -1.91
C ILE A 158 9.79 7.87 -2.51
N LEU A 159 10.44 7.63 -3.65
CA LEU A 159 11.28 8.64 -4.30
C LEU A 159 10.48 9.81 -4.86
N SER A 160 9.25 9.57 -5.29
CA SER A 160 8.35 10.60 -5.76
C SER A 160 7.89 11.48 -4.59
N LEU A 161 7.39 10.86 -3.52
CA LEU A 161 7.00 11.55 -2.28
C LEU A 161 8.16 12.32 -1.63
N ALA A 162 9.37 11.75 -1.65
CA ALA A 162 10.54 12.42 -1.06
C ALA A 162 10.99 13.68 -1.84
N LYS A 163 10.57 13.82 -3.10
CA LYS A 163 10.89 14.97 -3.95
C LYS A 163 9.76 15.99 -4.03
N SER A 164 8.59 15.68 -3.48
CA SER A 164 7.42 16.55 -3.54
C SER A 164 7.23 17.34 -2.24
N THR A 165 6.23 18.22 -2.25
CA THR A 165 5.74 18.95 -1.08
C THR A 165 4.57 18.25 -0.40
N VAL A 166 4.28 16.98 -0.74
CA VAL A 166 3.09 16.26 -0.23
C VAL A 166 3.02 16.28 1.29
N PHE A 167 4.13 16.05 2.00
CA PHE A 167 4.13 16.09 3.47
C PHE A 167 4.16 17.51 4.06
N ASP A 168 4.46 18.53 3.25
CA ASP A 168 4.30 19.93 3.66
C ASP A 168 2.83 20.37 3.52
N ASP A 169 2.15 19.89 2.47
CA ASP A 169 0.74 20.15 2.17
C ASP A 169 -0.21 19.32 3.05
N PHE A 170 0.17 18.07 3.36
CA PHE A 170 -0.59 17.09 4.15
C PHE A 170 0.27 16.56 5.33
N PRO A 171 0.48 17.35 6.39
CA PRO A 171 1.43 17.03 7.47
C PRO A 171 0.98 15.89 8.39
N ASN A 172 -0.30 15.49 8.37
CA ASN A 172 -0.85 14.40 9.18
C ASN A 172 -1.03 13.10 8.37
N LEU A 173 -0.64 13.11 7.09
CA LEU A 173 -0.76 11.97 6.20
C LEU A 173 0.03 10.76 6.72
N LYS A 174 -0.65 9.62 6.90
CA LYS A 174 -0.06 8.36 7.40
C LYS A 174 0.09 7.37 6.26
N ILE A 175 1.30 7.22 5.74
CA ILE A 175 1.63 6.28 4.66
C ILE A 175 2.52 5.16 5.19
N ILE A 176 2.10 3.91 4.98
CA ILE A 176 2.84 2.70 5.32
C ILE A 176 3.30 2.04 4.02
N MET A 177 4.60 1.82 3.87
CA MET A 177 5.18 1.16 2.70
C MET A 177 5.28 -0.35 2.94
N SER A 178 4.79 -1.14 1.99
CA SER A 178 4.96 -2.59 1.99
C SER A 178 6.42 -3.00 1.73
N HIS A 179 6.75 -4.25 2.06
CA HIS A 179 8.05 -4.89 1.82
C HIS A 179 9.27 -4.07 2.27
N GLY A 180 9.17 -3.44 3.43
CA GLY A 180 10.22 -2.58 4.00
C GLY A 180 10.59 -1.37 3.12
N GLY A 181 9.71 -0.93 2.21
CA GLY A 181 9.97 0.20 1.33
C GLY A 181 10.79 -0.16 0.09
N GLY A 182 10.61 -1.38 -0.43
CA GLY A 182 11.26 -1.86 -1.64
C GLY A 182 12.78 -1.84 -1.55
N SER A 183 13.43 -1.17 -2.49
CA SER A 183 14.90 -1.12 -2.59
C SER A 183 15.54 0.02 -1.80
N ILE A 184 14.73 0.89 -1.17
CA ILE A 184 15.22 2.14 -0.57
C ILE A 184 16.19 1.90 0.59
N PRO A 185 15.91 1.04 1.59
CA PRO A 185 16.85 0.83 2.70
C PRO A 185 18.23 0.34 2.22
N TYR A 186 18.25 -0.56 1.24
CA TYR A 186 19.51 -1.09 0.67
C TYR A 186 20.28 -0.03 -0.15
N GLN A 187 19.58 0.84 -0.87
CA GLN A 187 20.17 1.83 -1.78
C GLN A 187 20.21 3.26 -1.23
N ILE A 188 19.97 3.47 0.06
CA ILE A 188 19.80 4.81 0.67
C ILE A 188 20.95 5.78 0.33
N GLY A 189 22.20 5.29 0.33
CA GLY A 189 23.37 6.10 -0.01
C GLY A 189 23.34 6.67 -1.43
N ARG A 190 22.73 5.97 -2.39
CA ARG A 190 22.57 6.43 -3.77
C ARG A 190 21.68 7.66 -3.85
N TRP A 191 20.64 7.71 -3.03
CA TRP A 191 19.65 8.78 -3.02
C TRP A 191 20.13 9.99 -2.21
N ARG A 192 20.74 9.76 -1.03
CA ARG A 192 21.43 10.81 -0.25
C ARG A 192 22.45 11.60 -1.07
N ALA A 193 23.17 10.92 -1.99
CA ALA A 193 24.15 11.58 -2.83
C ALA A 193 23.55 12.59 -3.81
N ARG A 194 22.27 12.41 -4.21
CA ARG A 194 21.58 13.21 -5.23
C ARG A 194 20.57 14.20 -4.66
N MET A 195 20.00 13.94 -3.48
CA MET A 195 18.95 14.77 -2.90
C MET A 195 19.55 15.71 -1.84
N ARG A 196 19.84 16.93 -2.29
CA ARG A 196 20.36 18.01 -1.45
C ARG A 196 19.49 19.25 -1.58
N GLY A 197 19.20 19.90 -0.47
CA GLY A 197 18.48 21.17 -0.41
C GLY A 197 19.31 22.34 -0.96
N ALA A 198 18.71 23.53 -1.00
CA ALA A 198 19.33 24.73 -1.57
C ALA A 198 20.68 25.11 -0.92
N ASN A 199 20.88 24.75 0.35
CA ASN A 199 22.12 24.99 1.09
C ASN A 199 23.11 23.82 1.04
N GLY A 200 22.83 22.78 0.23
CA GLY A 200 23.64 21.57 0.13
C GLY A 200 23.37 20.51 1.22
N GLU A 201 22.43 20.78 2.13
CA GLU A 201 22.00 19.86 3.18
C GLU A 201 21.31 18.62 2.59
N GLU A 202 21.62 17.44 3.14
CA GLU A 202 20.95 16.18 2.79
C GLU A 202 19.51 16.23 3.32
N THR A 203 18.50 15.99 2.47
CA THR A 203 17.08 16.08 2.87
C THR A 203 16.33 14.76 2.77
N PHE A 204 16.88 13.77 2.06
CA PHE A 204 16.22 12.49 1.80
C PHE A 204 15.82 11.78 3.09
N ASP A 205 16.73 11.72 4.06
CA ASP A 205 16.50 11.04 5.33
C ASP A 205 15.29 11.59 6.08
N ARG A 206 15.08 12.91 6.01
CA ARG A 206 13.92 13.55 6.63
C ARG A 206 12.62 13.10 5.96
N HIS A 207 12.60 13.06 4.64
CA HIS A 207 11.39 12.69 3.89
C HIS A 207 11.03 11.22 4.08
N VAL A 208 12.01 10.30 4.04
CA VAL A 208 11.73 8.88 4.27
C VAL A 208 11.34 8.58 5.72
N LYS A 209 11.73 9.42 6.69
CA LYS A 209 11.28 9.32 8.08
C LYS A 209 9.84 9.78 8.32
N ASN A 210 9.21 10.44 7.35
CA ASN A 210 7.77 10.73 7.41
C ASN A 210 6.92 9.50 7.04
N LEU A 211 7.54 8.43 6.54
CA LEU A 211 6.88 7.20 6.15
C LEU A 211 6.97 6.15 7.27
N TYR A 212 5.99 5.25 7.28
CA TYR A 212 6.02 4.00 8.04
C TYR A 212 6.38 2.85 7.10
N TYR A 213 6.86 1.74 7.67
CA TYR A 213 7.32 0.59 6.90
C TYR A 213 6.87 -0.71 7.57
N ASP A 214 6.44 -1.68 6.78
CA ASP A 214 6.28 -3.05 7.27
C ASP A 214 7.64 -3.74 7.49
N THR A 215 7.60 -4.96 8.01
CA THR A 215 8.80 -5.79 8.26
C THR A 215 8.85 -7.04 7.38
N CYS A 216 8.17 -7.03 6.22
CA CYS A 216 8.01 -8.19 5.34
C CYS A 216 9.26 -8.46 4.47
N LEU A 217 10.41 -8.68 5.12
CA LEU A 217 11.74 -8.80 4.48
C LEU A 217 12.35 -10.20 4.59
N TYR A 218 11.68 -11.12 5.30
CA TYR A 218 11.99 -12.56 5.39
C TYR A 218 13.38 -12.96 5.93
N ASN A 219 14.23 -12.01 6.32
CA ASN A 219 15.54 -12.29 6.92
C ASN A 219 16.02 -11.11 7.80
N GLN A 220 16.93 -11.42 8.72
CA GLN A 220 17.45 -10.45 9.70
C GLN A 220 18.32 -9.36 9.06
N GLU A 221 19.18 -9.70 8.10
CA GLU A 221 20.11 -8.73 7.48
C GLU A 221 19.36 -7.59 6.79
N SER A 222 18.25 -7.91 6.12
CA SER A 222 17.37 -6.92 5.49
C SER A 222 16.64 -6.04 6.53
N LEU A 223 16.17 -6.62 7.63
CA LEU A 223 15.54 -5.83 8.71
C LEU A 223 16.52 -4.86 9.37
N GLU A 224 17.77 -5.27 9.57
CA GLU A 224 18.82 -4.41 10.11
C GLU A 224 19.14 -3.21 9.21
N LEU A 225 18.86 -3.27 7.91
CA LEU A 225 18.97 -2.12 7.02
C LEU A 225 17.81 -1.14 7.21
N LEU A 226 16.60 -1.65 7.50
CA LEU A 226 15.42 -0.82 7.72
C LEU A 226 15.48 -0.02 9.02
N PHE A 227 16.13 -0.56 10.05
CA PHE A 227 16.24 0.10 11.37
C PHE A 227 17.38 1.14 11.48
N LYS A 228 18.16 1.38 10.42
CA LYS A 228 19.29 2.32 10.40
C LYS A 228 18.89 3.67 9.82
#